data_AF-A0A401ZJV8-F1
#
_entry.id   AF-A0A401ZJV8-F1
#
_cell.length_a   1.000
_cell.length_b   1.000
_cell.length_c   1.000
_cell.angle_alpha   90.00
_cell.angle_beta   90.00
_cell.angle_gamma   90.00
#
_symmetry.space_group_name_H-M   'P 1'
#
loop_
_entity.id
_entity.type
_entity.pdbx_description
1 polymer ?
#
loop_
_entity_poly.entity_id
_entity_poly.type
_entity_poly.pdbx_seq_one_letter_code
_entity_poly.pdbx_strand_id
1 'polypeptide(L)'
;MTTYKFQLCSLLMILLCLSAVMAGCAQGPAPDNQTQDPVQAWMRQNAIPLRSVDPASPQDDLAPLQKAIGNATIVGLGEQTHGTHELYQLKARLTEFLISNMNFRIFVMENSWGKSQLIDAYINGGPGQLSDIVKNDLSPAWQTQEYQSMLTWMRAYNADPAHTTKIHFRGMDCQASRNELTAITDFLQKVDPANVAHVRDLYLSLDQKIADQPQQVYNLLKAHQQSYEQRSSPQEFALALQNARVVVQAVTCLDARRNNAAYLQRDAFMAENASWLYDHAGESQPKMIVWAHDMHIANNTSYNLRGELTGTNNLGALLRARYHQNYLALGTDVYRGSYTTYTSSSINSYKPVQTSLEAPQAGTYTAVFGSVDKPLYALDLRRTPAGPVSNWFNSAHVMNYYGVSGEDLSTPGSVKHWFDIIVFLRDTTPSHSLLK
;
A
#
# COMPACT_ATOMS: atom_id res chain seq x y z
N MET A 1 -47.57 -74.42 14.49
CA MET A 1 -46.63 -73.30 14.24
C MET A 1 -47.34 -72.00 14.58
N THR A 2 -46.61 -71.16 15.28
CA THR A 2 -47.01 -70.08 16.19
C THR A 2 -47.69 -68.88 15.52
N THR A 3 -48.75 -68.37 16.14
CA THR A 3 -49.14 -66.95 16.10
C THR A 3 -49.95 -66.64 17.35
N TYR A 4 -49.46 -65.76 18.23
CA TYR A 4 -50.26 -64.97 19.16
C TYR A 4 -49.45 -63.75 19.62
N LYS A 5 -50.02 -62.56 19.47
CA LYS A 5 -49.66 -61.33 20.18
C LYS A 5 -50.89 -60.90 20.98
N PHE A 6 -50.71 -60.54 22.24
CA PHE A 6 -51.78 -60.12 23.14
C PHE A 6 -51.31 -58.96 24.04
N GLN A 7 -52.25 -58.03 24.29
CA GLN A 7 -52.39 -57.13 25.46
C GLN A 7 -51.37 -55.97 25.64
N LEU A 8 -51.70 -54.83 26.26
CA LEU A 8 -52.61 -54.62 27.39
C LEU A 8 -53.15 -53.16 27.48
N CYS A 9 -54.29 -53.03 28.18
CA CYS A 9 -55.15 -51.88 28.46
C CYS A 9 -54.54 -50.74 29.29
N SER A 10 -55.21 -49.58 29.28
CA SER A 10 -55.18 -48.59 30.38
C SER A 10 -56.55 -47.89 30.50
N LEU A 11 -57.08 -47.81 31.73
CA LEU A 11 -58.30 -47.09 32.10
C LEU A 11 -58.12 -46.62 33.56
N LEU A 12 -58.28 -45.32 33.84
CA LEU A 12 -59.17 -44.71 34.87
C LEU A 12 -58.74 -43.29 35.32
N MET A 13 -59.74 -42.38 35.36
CA MET A 13 -60.06 -41.35 36.39
C MET A 13 -59.09 -40.20 36.73
N ILE A 14 -59.48 -38.99 37.18
CA ILE A 14 -60.67 -38.11 37.20
C ILE A 14 -60.21 -36.76 37.88
N LEU A 15 -60.82 -35.62 37.50
CA LEU A 15 -60.98 -34.31 38.21
C LEU A 15 -59.75 -33.50 38.75
N LEU A 16 -59.63 -32.20 38.41
CA LEU A 16 -60.22 -31.03 39.12
C LEU A 16 -59.57 -29.70 38.68
N CYS A 17 -60.41 -28.70 38.41
CA CYS A 17 -60.03 -27.31 38.16
C CYS A 17 -59.72 -26.58 39.47
N LEU A 18 -58.66 -25.77 39.50
CA LEU A 18 -58.57 -24.59 40.37
C LEU A 18 -57.79 -23.48 39.65
N SER A 19 -58.52 -22.41 39.36
CA SER A 19 -58.05 -21.13 38.86
C SER A 19 -57.44 -20.31 40.00
N ALA A 20 -56.20 -19.86 39.84
CA ALA A 20 -55.60 -18.82 40.64
C ALA A 20 -55.08 -17.70 39.72
N VAL A 21 -55.79 -16.57 39.76
CA VAL A 21 -55.36 -15.30 39.17
C VAL A 21 -54.31 -14.70 40.10
N MET A 22 -53.06 -14.60 39.63
CA MET A 22 -52.01 -13.80 40.27
C MET A 22 -51.67 -12.64 39.34
N ALA A 23 -52.07 -11.45 39.77
CA ALA A 23 -51.71 -10.19 39.13
C ALA A 23 -50.27 -9.80 39.49
N GLY A 24 -49.51 -9.42 38.46
CA GLY A 24 -48.58 -8.30 38.51
C GLY A 24 -47.30 -8.44 39.34
N CYS A 25 -46.26 -8.96 38.70
CA CYS A 25 -44.97 -8.26 38.56
C CYS A 25 -44.34 -8.76 37.26
N ALA A 26 -44.85 -8.28 36.12
CA ALA A 26 -44.13 -8.39 34.87
C ALA A 26 -42.89 -7.51 35.01
N GLN A 27 -41.73 -8.13 35.27
CA GLN A 27 -40.46 -7.51 34.93
C GLN A 27 -40.52 -7.28 33.42
N GLY A 28 -40.81 -6.04 33.02
CA GLY A 28 -40.56 -5.63 31.65
C GLY A 28 -39.11 -5.99 31.31
N PRO A 29 -38.78 -6.31 30.05
CA PRO A 29 -37.39 -6.55 29.67
C PRO A 29 -36.59 -5.35 30.18
N ALA A 30 -35.57 -5.65 31.00
CA ALA A 30 -34.62 -4.63 31.42
C ALA A 30 -34.19 -3.87 30.16
N PRO A 31 -34.09 -2.53 30.20
CA PRO A 31 -33.54 -1.81 29.06
C PRO A 31 -32.21 -2.47 28.73
N ASP A 32 -32.02 -2.79 27.44
CA ASP A 32 -30.82 -3.41 26.89
C ASP A 32 -29.65 -2.46 27.10
N ASN A 33 -29.15 -2.43 28.34
CA ASN A 33 -27.95 -1.74 28.75
C ASN A 33 -26.79 -2.66 28.39
N GLN A 34 -26.68 -3.00 27.10
CA GLN A 34 -25.36 -3.20 26.53
C GLN A 34 -24.64 -1.89 26.78
N THR A 35 -23.81 -1.88 27.83
CA THR A 35 -22.79 -0.86 28.02
C THR A 35 -22.04 -0.85 26.70
N GLN A 36 -22.31 0.16 25.85
CA GLN A 36 -21.74 0.20 24.51
C GLN A 36 -20.24 0.05 24.67
N ASP A 37 -19.67 -0.95 23.98
CA ASP A 37 -18.23 -1.17 23.96
C ASP A 37 -17.55 0.20 23.74
N PRO A 38 -16.70 0.66 24.67
CA PRO A 38 -16.15 2.01 24.62
C PRO A 38 -15.33 2.27 23.35
N VAL A 39 -14.74 1.23 22.77
CA VAL A 39 -14.02 1.30 21.49
C VAL A 39 -15.01 1.57 20.36
N GLN A 40 -16.08 0.77 20.27
CA GLN A 40 -17.09 0.95 19.23
C GLN A 40 -17.83 2.28 19.34
N ALA A 41 -18.17 2.70 20.56
CA ALA A 41 -18.77 4.00 20.82
C ALA A 41 -17.86 5.15 20.35
N TRP A 42 -16.56 5.08 20.68
CA TRP A 42 -15.58 6.06 20.23
C TRP A 42 -15.46 6.10 18.71
N MET A 43 -15.36 4.94 18.05
CA MET A 43 -15.27 4.87 16.59
C MET A 43 -16.51 5.48 15.92
N ARG A 44 -17.73 5.15 16.38
CA ARG A 44 -18.97 5.73 15.83
C ARG A 44 -19.01 7.25 15.94
N GLN A 45 -18.46 7.80 17.02
CA GLN A 45 -18.42 9.25 17.26
C GLN A 45 -17.30 9.96 16.48
N ASN A 46 -16.17 9.27 16.21
CA ASN A 46 -14.95 9.89 15.67
C ASN A 46 -14.63 9.47 14.23
N ALA A 47 -15.39 8.55 13.64
CA ALA A 47 -15.26 8.18 12.23
C ALA A 47 -15.50 9.40 11.32
N ILE A 48 -14.52 9.69 10.47
CA ILE A 48 -14.62 10.68 9.40
C ILE A 48 -15.29 9.99 8.20
N PRO A 49 -16.57 10.24 7.91
CA PRO A 49 -17.24 9.60 6.78
C PRO A 49 -16.62 10.09 5.48
N LEU A 50 -16.32 9.17 4.56
CA LEU A 50 -15.99 9.52 3.17
C LEU A 50 -17.16 9.07 2.29
N ARG A 51 -17.56 9.93 1.37
CA ARG A 51 -18.77 9.78 0.56
C ARG A 51 -18.59 8.80 -0.59
N SER A 52 -17.37 8.68 -1.11
CA SER A 52 -17.06 7.92 -2.30
C SER A 52 -15.59 7.50 -2.34
N VAL A 53 -15.29 6.44 -3.10
CA VAL A 53 -13.92 6.12 -3.52
C VAL A 53 -13.59 6.74 -4.88
N ASP A 54 -14.59 7.16 -5.66
CA ASP A 54 -14.41 7.70 -7.01
C ASP A 54 -13.65 9.05 -7.00
N PRO A 55 -12.50 9.15 -7.70
CA PRO A 55 -11.73 10.39 -7.83
C PRO A 55 -12.52 11.58 -8.39
N ALA A 56 -13.51 11.34 -9.25
CA ALA A 56 -14.33 12.39 -9.85
C ALA A 56 -15.40 12.95 -8.89
N SER A 57 -15.62 12.31 -7.73
CA SER A 57 -16.58 12.80 -6.74
C SER A 57 -16.09 14.08 -6.05
N PRO A 58 -16.99 15.00 -5.65
CA PRO A 58 -16.63 16.21 -4.90
C PRO A 58 -15.75 15.88 -3.67
N GLN A 59 -14.75 16.72 -3.40
CA GLN A 59 -13.71 16.46 -2.38
C GLN A 59 -14.00 17.14 -1.02
N ASP A 60 -15.19 17.71 -0.82
CA ASP A 60 -15.53 18.46 0.39
C ASP A 60 -15.59 17.59 1.66
N ASP A 61 -15.90 16.30 1.50
CA ASP A 61 -15.84 15.27 2.55
C ASP A 61 -14.40 14.95 3.01
N LEU A 62 -13.37 15.31 2.23
CA LEU A 62 -11.96 15.12 2.59
C LEU A 62 -11.40 16.24 3.48
N ALA A 63 -12.13 17.34 3.69
CA ALA A 63 -11.67 18.46 4.53
C ALA A 63 -11.31 18.08 5.98
N PRO A 64 -12.05 17.18 6.68
CA PRO A 64 -11.62 16.68 7.98
C PRO A 64 -10.36 15.81 7.90
N LEU A 65 -10.19 15.05 6.82
CA LEU A 65 -8.99 14.24 6.60
C LEU A 65 -7.77 15.12 6.33
N GLN A 66 -7.93 16.24 5.62
CA GLN A 66 -6.88 17.26 5.47
C GLN A 66 -6.37 17.76 6.83
N LYS A 67 -7.28 18.01 7.79
CA LYS A 67 -6.91 18.42 9.16
C LYS A 67 -6.15 17.31 9.89
N ALA A 68 -6.53 16.05 9.69
CA ALA A 68 -5.80 14.92 10.25
C ALA A 68 -4.40 14.77 9.62
N ILE A 69 -4.27 14.94 8.31
CA ILE A 69 -2.97 14.89 7.62
C ILE A 69 -2.06 16.04 8.09
N GLY A 70 -2.63 17.23 8.26
CA GLY A 70 -1.95 18.39 8.84
C GLY A 70 -0.73 18.81 8.03
N ASN A 71 0.42 18.94 8.71
CA ASN A 71 1.65 19.48 8.13
C ASN A 71 2.61 18.39 7.61
N ALA A 72 2.19 17.13 7.54
CA ALA A 72 3.01 16.08 6.97
C ALA A 72 3.49 16.47 5.55
N THR A 73 4.76 16.24 5.28
CA THR A 73 5.37 16.46 3.96
C THR A 73 5.57 15.17 3.20
N ILE A 74 5.48 14.02 3.88
CA ILE A 74 5.49 12.69 3.29
C ILE A 74 4.25 11.93 3.79
N VAL A 75 3.39 11.50 2.87
CA VAL A 75 2.20 10.71 3.20
C VAL A 75 2.28 9.35 2.53
N GLY A 76 2.40 8.30 3.33
CA GLY A 76 2.24 6.92 2.90
C GLY A 76 0.76 6.59 2.70
N LEU A 77 0.38 6.21 1.48
CA LEU A 77 -0.94 5.69 1.13
C LEU A 77 -0.82 4.19 0.91
N GLY A 78 -1.27 3.44 1.92
CA GLY A 78 -1.27 1.99 1.92
C GLY A 78 -2.48 1.38 1.21
N GLU A 79 -2.34 0.13 0.79
CA GLU A 79 -3.42 -0.73 0.31
C GLU A 79 -3.27 -2.13 0.93
N GLN A 80 -4.35 -2.68 1.46
CA GLN A 80 -4.34 -4.00 2.12
C GLN A 80 -4.29 -5.16 1.12
N THR A 81 -4.61 -4.87 -0.15
CA THR A 81 -4.52 -5.79 -1.29
C THR A 81 -3.99 -5.04 -2.52
N HIS A 82 -3.28 -5.76 -3.41
CA HIS A 82 -2.91 -5.26 -4.74
C HIS A 82 -3.94 -5.62 -5.83
N GLY A 83 -5.23 -5.69 -5.49
CA GLY A 83 -6.22 -6.16 -6.46
C GLY A 83 -7.64 -5.69 -6.22
N THR A 84 -7.86 -4.70 -5.36
CA THR A 84 -9.19 -4.18 -5.06
C THR A 84 -9.48 -2.91 -5.86
N HIS A 85 -10.56 -2.92 -6.63
CA HIS A 85 -11.01 -1.78 -7.44
C HIS A 85 -11.15 -0.50 -6.60
N GLU A 86 -11.86 -0.59 -5.48
CA GLU A 86 -12.22 0.54 -4.64
C GLU A 86 -11.01 1.10 -3.86
N LEU A 87 -10.03 0.27 -3.50
CA LEU A 87 -8.78 0.75 -2.89
C LEU A 87 -7.97 1.57 -3.90
N TYR A 88 -7.89 1.13 -5.16
CA TYR A 88 -7.23 1.89 -6.21
C TYR A 88 -7.93 3.21 -6.50
N GLN A 89 -9.27 3.21 -6.58
CA GLN A 89 -10.03 4.44 -6.74
C GLN A 89 -9.85 5.38 -5.54
N LEU A 90 -9.96 4.87 -4.31
CA LEU A 90 -9.78 5.65 -3.09
C LEU A 90 -8.40 6.30 -3.05
N LYS A 91 -7.33 5.53 -3.31
CA LYS A 91 -5.97 6.08 -3.28
C LYS A 91 -5.72 7.07 -4.42
N ALA A 92 -6.32 6.86 -5.60
CA ALA A 92 -6.30 7.85 -6.67
C ALA A 92 -7.00 9.14 -6.21
N ARG A 93 -8.20 9.05 -5.63
CA ARG A 93 -8.95 10.19 -5.07
C ARG A 93 -8.16 10.96 -4.02
N LEU A 94 -7.52 10.25 -3.10
CA LEU A 94 -6.64 10.85 -2.09
C LEU A 94 -5.41 11.51 -2.72
N THR A 95 -4.83 10.89 -3.75
CA THR A 95 -3.70 11.46 -4.51
C THR A 95 -4.09 12.76 -5.19
N GLU A 96 -5.23 12.78 -5.89
CA GLU A 96 -5.75 14.00 -6.53
C GLU A 96 -6.00 15.11 -5.50
N PHE A 97 -6.55 14.75 -4.33
CA PHE A 97 -6.78 15.69 -3.25
C PHE A 97 -5.49 16.27 -2.67
N LEU A 98 -4.50 15.42 -2.37
CA LEU A 98 -3.19 15.81 -1.83
C LEU A 98 -2.45 16.74 -2.81
N ILE A 99 -2.52 16.45 -4.11
CA ILE A 99 -1.91 17.27 -5.15
C ILE A 99 -2.64 18.61 -5.27
N SER A 100 -3.96 18.59 -5.40
CA SER A 100 -4.75 19.79 -5.71
C SER A 100 -4.90 20.73 -4.51
N ASN A 101 -4.98 20.20 -3.29
CA ASN A 101 -5.33 20.97 -2.09
C ASN A 101 -4.21 21.05 -1.04
N MET A 102 -3.19 20.19 -1.12
CA MET A 102 -2.13 20.12 -0.09
C MET A 102 -0.71 20.29 -0.66
N ASN A 103 -0.58 20.65 -1.94
CA ASN A 103 0.68 20.94 -2.63
C ASN A 103 1.68 19.75 -2.68
N PHE A 104 1.17 18.52 -2.74
CA PHE A 104 1.99 17.34 -3.05
C PHE A 104 2.31 17.29 -4.54
N ARG A 105 3.56 16.99 -4.89
CA ARG A 105 4.00 16.97 -6.30
C ARG A 105 4.88 15.78 -6.65
N ILE A 106 5.47 15.12 -5.66
CA ILE A 106 6.22 13.90 -5.90
C ILE A 106 5.28 12.72 -5.60
N PHE A 107 5.01 11.89 -6.60
CA PHE A 107 4.30 10.63 -6.45
C PHE A 107 5.33 9.50 -6.59
N VAL A 108 5.66 8.86 -5.47
CA VAL A 108 6.55 7.69 -5.45
C VAL A 108 5.71 6.44 -5.31
N MET A 109 5.88 5.50 -6.24
CA MET A 109 5.19 4.23 -6.21
C MET A 109 6.15 3.08 -5.93
N GLU A 110 5.63 2.00 -5.36
CA GLU A 110 6.26 0.66 -5.25
C GLU A 110 6.59 0.01 -6.62
N ASN A 111 6.87 0.81 -7.65
CA ASN A 111 7.22 0.36 -8.98
C ASN A 111 8.73 0.52 -9.24
N SER A 112 9.22 -0.14 -10.28
CA SER A 112 10.60 -0.04 -10.76
C SER A 112 11.02 1.42 -10.96
N TRP A 113 12.21 1.77 -10.46
CA TRP A 113 12.82 3.09 -10.59
C TRP A 113 12.86 3.58 -12.05
N GLY A 114 13.57 2.86 -12.93
CA GLY A 114 13.81 3.27 -14.30
C GLY A 114 12.56 3.19 -15.18
N LYS A 115 11.64 2.26 -14.92
CA LYS A 115 10.35 2.25 -15.63
C LYS A 115 9.47 3.44 -15.25
N SER A 116 9.50 3.83 -13.97
CA SER A 116 8.73 4.98 -13.49
C SER A 116 9.24 6.31 -14.05
N GLN A 117 10.50 6.39 -14.50
CA GLN A 117 10.99 7.55 -15.25
C GLN A 117 10.31 7.70 -16.63
N LEU A 118 9.97 6.58 -17.30
CA LEU A 118 9.22 6.61 -18.56
C LEU A 118 7.77 7.05 -18.34
N ILE A 119 7.16 6.58 -17.25
CA ILE A 119 5.82 7.05 -16.83
C ILE A 119 5.85 8.55 -16.55
N ASP A 120 6.89 9.05 -15.85
CA ASP A 120 7.05 10.48 -15.59
C ASP A 120 7.18 11.31 -16.87
N ALA A 121 8.03 10.86 -17.79
CA ALA A 121 8.20 11.52 -19.08
C ALA A 121 6.87 11.56 -19.84
N TYR A 122 6.10 10.46 -19.83
CA TYR A 122 4.77 10.39 -20.43
C TYR A 122 3.81 11.41 -19.80
N ILE A 123 3.67 11.46 -18.48
CA ILE A 123 2.72 12.41 -17.85
C ILE A 123 3.15 13.86 -18.03
N ASN A 124 4.44 14.14 -18.27
CA ASN A 124 4.98 15.47 -18.55
C ASN A 124 4.98 15.85 -20.04
N GLY A 125 4.16 15.18 -20.86
CA GLY A 125 3.97 15.53 -22.28
C GLY A 125 4.90 14.81 -23.24
N GLY A 126 5.75 13.91 -22.74
CA GLY A 126 6.57 13.02 -23.56
C GLY A 126 5.74 12.11 -24.48
N PRO A 127 6.39 11.51 -25.49
CA PRO A 127 5.74 10.64 -26.46
C PRO A 127 5.29 9.32 -25.81
N GLY A 128 4.40 8.60 -26.49
CA GLY A 128 3.92 7.28 -26.08
C GLY A 128 2.40 7.19 -26.02
N GLN A 129 1.87 5.97 -26.12
CA GLN A 129 0.45 5.67 -25.92
C GLN A 129 0.24 5.13 -24.51
N LEU A 130 -0.86 5.55 -23.86
CA LEU A 130 -1.19 5.12 -22.49
C LEU A 130 -1.17 3.59 -22.33
N SER A 131 -1.71 2.87 -23.33
CA SER A 131 -1.74 1.41 -23.31
C SER A 131 -0.35 0.78 -23.25
N ASP A 132 0.63 1.38 -23.93
CA ASP A 132 2.01 0.89 -23.95
C ASP A 132 2.72 1.21 -22.64
N ILE A 133 2.51 2.41 -22.10
CA ILE A 133 3.05 2.82 -20.80
C ILE A 133 2.55 1.87 -19.69
N VAL A 134 1.24 1.62 -19.64
CA VAL A 134 0.68 0.69 -18.64
C VAL A 134 1.23 -0.72 -18.83
N LYS A 135 1.28 -1.22 -20.07
CA LYS A 135 1.74 -2.59 -20.35
C LYS A 135 3.23 -2.80 -20.05
N ASN A 136 4.08 -1.83 -20.37
CA ASN A 136 5.53 -2.01 -20.35
C ASN A 136 6.16 -1.50 -19.04
N ASP A 137 5.61 -0.44 -18.46
CA ASP A 137 6.27 0.33 -17.40
C ASP A 137 5.66 0.13 -16.00
N LEU A 138 4.43 -0.40 -15.90
CA LEU A 138 3.87 -0.87 -14.64
C LEU A 138 4.10 -2.38 -14.46
N SER A 139 4.37 -2.80 -13.21
CA SER A 139 4.35 -4.22 -12.87
C SER A 139 2.98 -4.83 -13.17
N PRO A 140 2.92 -6.13 -13.53
CA PRO A 140 1.68 -6.80 -13.96
C PRO A 140 0.46 -6.58 -13.05
N ALA A 141 0.65 -6.55 -11.72
CA ALA A 141 -0.43 -6.32 -10.75
C ALA A 141 -1.13 -4.95 -10.89
N TRP A 142 -0.43 -3.94 -11.44
CA TRP A 142 -0.95 -2.59 -11.61
C TRP A 142 -1.37 -2.30 -13.06
N GLN A 143 -1.38 -3.31 -13.93
CA GLN A 143 -1.88 -3.17 -15.30
C GLN A 143 -3.41 -3.22 -15.33
N THR A 144 -4.04 -2.17 -14.82
CA THR A 144 -5.50 -2.11 -14.63
C THR A 144 -6.11 -0.82 -15.19
N GLN A 145 -7.44 -0.78 -15.35
CA GLN A 145 -8.15 0.41 -15.79
C GLN A 145 -8.06 1.58 -14.79
N GLU A 146 -7.95 1.28 -13.49
CA GLU A 146 -7.81 2.29 -12.44
C GLU A 146 -6.48 3.03 -12.59
N TYR A 147 -5.37 2.32 -12.83
CA TYR A 147 -4.08 2.95 -13.12
C TYR A 147 -4.07 3.71 -14.44
N GLN A 148 -4.73 3.20 -15.49
CA GLN A 148 -4.92 3.96 -16.73
C GLN A 148 -5.62 5.30 -16.48
N SER A 149 -6.67 5.29 -15.66
CA SER A 149 -7.43 6.49 -15.31
C SER A 149 -6.57 7.47 -14.53
N MET A 150 -5.83 6.99 -13.53
CA MET A 150 -4.91 7.81 -12.73
C MET A 150 -3.82 8.46 -13.59
N LEU A 151 -3.17 7.71 -14.48
CA LEU A 151 -2.13 8.25 -15.37
C LEU A 151 -2.70 9.24 -16.40
N THR A 152 -3.93 9.02 -16.86
CA THR A 152 -4.64 9.97 -17.73
C THR A 152 -4.87 11.29 -17.00
N TRP A 153 -5.34 11.22 -15.76
CA TRP A 153 -5.54 12.40 -14.91
C TRP A 153 -4.23 13.13 -14.65
N MET A 154 -3.15 12.42 -14.26
CA MET A 154 -1.85 13.04 -14.00
C MET A 154 -1.30 13.77 -15.24
N ARG A 155 -1.46 13.16 -16.43
CA ARG A 155 -1.06 13.81 -17.69
C ARG A 155 -1.90 15.04 -17.99
N ALA A 156 -3.21 14.99 -17.77
CA ALA A 156 -4.10 16.13 -17.96
C ALA A 156 -3.76 17.29 -17.00
N TYR A 157 -3.52 16.98 -15.71
CA TYR A 157 -3.08 17.94 -14.71
C TYR A 157 -1.77 18.62 -15.15
N ASN A 158 -0.77 17.85 -15.58
CA ASN A 158 0.49 18.42 -16.02
C ASN A 158 0.39 19.22 -17.32
N ALA A 159 -0.54 18.87 -18.21
CA ALA A 159 -0.76 19.60 -19.45
C ALA A 159 -1.45 20.96 -19.23
N ASP A 160 -2.18 21.16 -18.13
CA ASP A 160 -2.84 22.42 -17.82
C ASP A 160 -1.80 23.53 -17.51
N PRO A 161 -1.76 24.63 -18.29
CA PRO A 161 -0.85 25.76 -18.03
C PRO A 161 -1.15 26.49 -16.71
N ALA A 162 -2.36 26.37 -16.14
CA ALA A 162 -2.69 26.95 -14.85
C ALA A 162 -1.93 26.27 -13.68
N HIS A 163 -1.41 25.06 -13.90
CA HIS A 163 -0.64 24.33 -12.89
C HIS A 163 0.86 24.58 -13.12
N THR A 164 1.42 25.60 -12.48
CA THR A 164 2.85 25.97 -12.65
C THR A 164 3.82 24.95 -12.06
N THR A 165 3.39 24.18 -11.07
CA THR A 165 4.18 23.09 -10.47
C THR A 165 3.59 21.75 -10.88
N LYS A 166 4.38 20.94 -11.57
CA LYS A 166 3.96 19.68 -12.18
C LYS A 166 4.12 18.49 -11.22
N ILE A 167 3.33 17.46 -11.46
CA ILE A 167 3.43 16.15 -10.81
C ILE A 167 4.66 15.44 -11.38
N HIS A 168 5.43 14.83 -10.49
CA HIS A 168 6.54 13.95 -10.82
C HIS A 168 6.23 12.52 -10.37
N PHE A 169 6.10 11.61 -11.33
CA PHE A 169 5.95 10.18 -11.07
C PHE A 169 7.33 9.56 -10.86
N ARG A 170 7.48 8.73 -9.84
CA ARG A 170 8.75 8.12 -9.46
C ARG A 170 8.52 6.69 -8.96
N GLY A 171 9.53 5.85 -9.09
CA GLY A 171 9.54 4.49 -8.56
C GLY A 171 10.58 4.38 -7.47
N MET A 172 10.28 3.63 -6.39
CA MET A 172 11.24 3.37 -5.32
C MET A 172 11.73 1.92 -5.27
N ASP A 173 11.10 0.99 -5.99
CA ASP A 173 11.43 -0.42 -5.88
C ASP A 173 12.83 -0.74 -6.43
N CYS A 174 13.54 -1.69 -5.79
CA CYS A 174 14.87 -2.18 -6.19
C CYS A 174 14.84 -3.01 -7.49
N GLN A 175 13.76 -3.00 -8.25
CA GLN A 175 13.66 -3.73 -9.51
C GLN A 175 14.25 -2.89 -10.63
N ALA A 176 15.55 -3.06 -10.89
CA ALA A 176 16.21 -2.41 -12.01
C ALA A 176 15.73 -2.95 -13.36
N SER A 177 15.89 -2.14 -14.40
CA SER A 177 15.52 -2.41 -15.78
C SER A 177 16.68 -2.03 -16.73
N ARG A 178 16.46 -2.16 -18.04
CA ARG A 178 17.40 -1.65 -19.05
C ARG A 178 17.43 -0.11 -19.11
N ASN A 179 16.49 0.57 -18.48
CA ASN A 179 16.42 2.03 -18.50
C ASN A 179 17.53 2.65 -17.65
N GLU A 180 17.90 2.03 -16.53
CA GLU A 180 19.02 2.47 -15.69
C GLU A 180 20.34 2.38 -16.47
N LEU A 181 20.56 1.29 -17.22
CA LEU A 181 21.70 1.17 -18.13
C LEU A 181 21.73 2.33 -19.14
N THR A 182 20.59 2.57 -19.79
CA THR A 182 20.47 3.62 -20.82
C THR A 182 20.81 4.98 -20.22
N ALA A 183 20.20 5.33 -19.08
CA ALA A 183 20.44 6.59 -18.37
C ALA A 183 21.92 6.77 -17.97
N ILE A 184 22.57 5.72 -17.46
CA ILE A 184 24.00 5.76 -17.12
C ILE A 184 24.86 5.94 -18.37
N THR A 185 24.56 5.21 -19.45
CA THR A 185 25.35 5.32 -20.68
C THR A 185 25.16 6.65 -21.41
N ASP A 186 23.96 7.24 -21.36
CA ASP A 186 23.69 8.55 -21.94
C ASP A 186 24.43 9.65 -21.18
N PHE A 187 24.47 9.55 -19.84
CA PHE A 187 25.30 10.43 -19.01
C PHE A 187 26.79 10.29 -19.35
N LEU A 188 27.31 9.06 -19.43
CA LEU A 188 28.70 8.81 -19.80
C LEU A 188 29.01 9.27 -21.22
N GLN A 189 28.09 9.15 -22.16
CA GLN A 189 28.27 9.66 -23.53
C GLN A 189 28.52 11.17 -23.56
N LYS A 190 28.01 11.91 -22.57
CA LYS A 190 28.26 13.36 -22.40
C LYS A 190 29.61 13.63 -21.71
N VAL A 191 29.92 12.92 -20.61
CA VAL A 191 31.03 13.31 -19.72
C VAL A 191 32.30 12.46 -19.87
N ASP A 192 32.18 11.22 -20.33
CA ASP A 192 33.26 10.25 -20.48
C ASP A 192 32.94 9.14 -21.51
N PRO A 193 32.95 9.46 -22.82
CA PRO A 193 32.60 8.51 -23.87
C PRO A 193 33.47 7.25 -23.90
N ALA A 194 34.71 7.34 -23.40
CA ALA A 194 35.66 6.22 -23.39
C ALA A 194 35.19 5.06 -22.50
N ASN A 195 34.40 5.34 -21.46
CA ASN A 195 33.89 4.31 -20.54
C ASN A 195 32.53 3.71 -20.95
N VAL A 196 31.88 4.23 -22.00
CA VAL A 196 30.53 3.77 -22.41
C VAL A 196 30.54 2.28 -22.80
N ALA A 197 31.50 1.86 -23.63
CA ALA A 197 31.59 0.45 -24.05
C ALA A 197 31.86 -0.48 -22.86
N HIS A 198 32.79 -0.09 -21.98
CA HIS A 198 33.13 -0.85 -20.79
C HIS A 198 31.91 -1.04 -19.86
N VAL A 199 31.13 0.02 -19.60
CA VAL A 199 29.93 -0.06 -18.77
C VAL A 199 28.84 -0.92 -19.40
N ARG A 200 28.65 -0.84 -20.72
CA ARG A 200 27.72 -1.73 -21.45
C ARG A 200 28.12 -3.19 -21.30
N ASP A 201 29.40 -3.51 -21.46
CA ASP A 201 29.88 -4.88 -21.33
C ASP A 201 29.67 -5.43 -19.91
N LEU A 202 29.92 -4.61 -18.89
CA LEU A 202 29.68 -4.99 -17.49
C LEU A 202 28.20 -5.33 -17.21
N TYR A 203 27.25 -4.62 -17.82
CA TYR A 203 25.82 -4.86 -17.60
C TYR A 203 25.24 -5.95 -18.52
N LEU A 204 25.73 -6.09 -19.75
CA LEU A 204 25.28 -7.15 -20.65
C LEU A 204 25.83 -8.53 -20.26
N SER A 205 26.91 -8.57 -19.49
CA SER A 205 27.51 -9.82 -18.97
C SER A 205 26.91 -10.31 -17.63
N LEU A 206 25.81 -9.70 -17.15
CA LEU A 206 25.13 -10.07 -15.90
C LEU A 206 24.55 -11.50 -15.86
N ASP A 207 24.62 -12.24 -16.96
CA ASP A 207 24.07 -13.61 -17.09
C ASP A 207 24.87 -14.69 -16.33
N GLN A 208 25.96 -14.32 -15.65
CA GLN A 208 26.78 -15.27 -14.88
C GLN A 208 26.70 -14.94 -13.38
N LYS A 209 26.17 -15.89 -12.60
CA LYS A 209 26.08 -15.95 -11.12
C LYS A 209 26.66 -14.73 -10.37
N ILE A 210 25.75 -13.83 -9.95
CA ILE A 210 25.89 -12.74 -8.96
C ILE A 210 27.25 -12.05 -9.04
N ALA A 211 27.24 -11.00 -9.84
CA ALA A 211 28.42 -10.43 -10.42
C ALA A 211 28.69 -9.07 -9.75
N ASP A 212 29.94 -8.81 -9.33
CA ASP A 212 30.37 -7.51 -8.76
C ASP A 212 30.28 -6.34 -9.78
N GLN A 213 29.93 -6.62 -11.02
CA GLN A 213 29.86 -5.68 -12.14
C GLN A 213 29.03 -4.42 -11.85
N PRO A 214 27.80 -4.47 -11.30
CA PRO A 214 27.07 -3.26 -10.93
C PRO A 214 27.82 -2.40 -9.90
N GLN A 215 28.50 -3.05 -8.96
CA GLN A 215 29.31 -2.35 -7.95
C GLN A 215 30.54 -1.70 -8.60
N GLN A 216 31.15 -2.33 -9.61
CA GLN A 216 32.23 -1.74 -10.39
C GLN A 216 31.77 -0.46 -11.12
N VAL A 217 30.59 -0.49 -11.76
CA VAL A 217 30.03 0.70 -12.42
C VAL A 217 29.75 1.82 -11.42
N TYR A 218 29.14 1.50 -10.27
CA TYR A 218 28.92 2.49 -9.20
C TYR A 218 30.24 3.11 -8.71
N ASN A 219 31.25 2.26 -8.47
CA ASN A 219 32.57 2.71 -8.01
C ASN A 219 33.29 3.57 -9.05
N LEU A 220 33.17 3.23 -10.34
CA LEU A 220 33.70 4.02 -11.45
C LEU A 220 33.09 5.43 -11.46
N LEU A 221 31.76 5.53 -11.43
CA LEU A 221 31.09 6.85 -11.37
C LEU A 221 31.56 7.63 -10.14
N LYS A 222 31.61 6.98 -8.97
CA LYS A 222 31.99 7.64 -7.71
C LYS A 222 33.44 8.14 -7.72
N ALA A 223 34.37 7.36 -8.27
CA ALA A 223 35.78 7.73 -8.37
C ALA A 223 36.01 8.95 -9.27
N HIS A 224 35.13 9.18 -10.25
CA HIS A 224 35.21 10.29 -11.20
C HIS A 224 34.27 11.47 -10.86
N GLN A 225 33.64 11.48 -9.67
CA GLN A 225 32.63 12.46 -9.26
C GLN A 225 33.01 13.91 -9.62
N GLN A 226 34.16 14.41 -9.13
CA GLN A 226 34.55 15.81 -9.34
C GLN A 226 34.66 16.16 -10.83
N SER A 227 35.26 15.29 -11.65
CA SER A 227 35.42 15.51 -13.09
C SER A 227 34.08 15.44 -13.82
N TYR A 228 33.20 14.51 -13.44
CA TYR A 228 31.90 14.35 -14.09
C TYR A 228 30.95 15.49 -13.74
N GLU A 229 30.92 15.95 -12.48
CA GLU A 229 30.16 17.13 -12.06
C GLU A 229 30.61 18.40 -12.81
N GLN A 230 31.93 18.59 -13.00
CA GLN A 230 32.46 19.72 -13.78
C GLN A 230 32.05 19.71 -15.26
N ARG A 231 31.91 18.52 -15.86
CA ARG A 231 31.49 18.34 -17.26
C ARG A 231 29.97 18.28 -17.44
N SER A 232 29.22 18.29 -16.34
CA SER A 232 27.76 18.21 -16.32
C SER A 232 27.22 19.15 -15.24
N SER A 233 26.71 18.59 -14.14
CA SER A 233 26.32 19.30 -12.92
C SER A 233 26.28 18.31 -11.74
N PRO A 234 26.30 18.80 -10.49
CA PRO A 234 26.06 17.96 -9.31
C PRO A 234 24.76 17.15 -9.40
N GLN A 235 23.69 17.74 -9.93
CA GLN A 235 22.38 17.10 -10.05
C GLN A 235 22.37 15.99 -11.11
N GLU A 236 22.93 16.25 -12.29
CA GLU A 236 23.05 15.23 -13.35
C GLU A 236 23.92 14.04 -12.88
N PHE A 237 25.05 14.32 -12.23
CA PHE A 237 25.90 13.28 -11.65
C PHE A 237 25.18 12.49 -10.55
N ALA A 238 24.50 13.15 -9.61
CA ALA A 238 23.78 12.49 -8.54
C ALA A 238 22.71 11.53 -9.09
N LEU A 239 21.99 11.93 -10.13
CA LEU A 239 21.00 11.07 -10.79
C LEU A 239 21.68 9.87 -11.47
N ALA A 240 22.79 10.07 -12.19
CA ALA A 240 23.53 8.96 -12.82
C ALA A 240 24.05 7.96 -11.77
N LEU A 241 24.59 8.47 -10.66
CA LEU A 241 25.06 7.65 -9.54
C LEU A 241 23.91 6.88 -8.88
N GLN A 242 22.75 7.51 -8.71
CA GLN A 242 21.57 6.85 -8.15
C GLN A 242 21.03 5.75 -9.06
N ASN A 243 21.01 5.95 -10.39
CA ASN A 243 20.67 4.87 -11.32
C ASN A 243 21.63 3.68 -11.15
N ALA A 244 22.94 3.91 -11.04
CA ALA A 244 23.91 2.84 -10.79
C ALA A 244 23.68 2.16 -9.43
N ARG A 245 23.31 2.92 -8.39
CA ARG A 245 22.96 2.40 -7.05
C ARG A 245 21.75 1.47 -7.13
N VAL A 246 20.70 1.83 -7.87
CA VAL A 246 19.51 0.97 -8.03
C VAL A 246 19.86 -0.35 -8.72
N VAL A 247 20.79 -0.36 -9.69
CA VAL A 247 21.25 -1.62 -10.31
C VAL A 247 22.01 -2.50 -9.31
N VAL A 248 22.84 -1.90 -8.44
CA VAL A 248 23.47 -2.62 -7.31
C VAL A 248 22.40 -3.23 -6.41
N GLN A 249 21.43 -2.42 -5.96
CA GLN A 249 20.32 -2.87 -5.13
C GLN A 249 19.54 -4.04 -5.77
N ALA A 250 19.29 -3.97 -7.07
CA ALA A 250 18.57 -5.01 -7.81
C ALA A 250 19.31 -6.36 -7.79
N VAL A 251 20.60 -6.36 -8.07
CA VAL A 251 21.40 -7.60 -8.04
C VAL A 251 21.51 -8.14 -6.62
N THR A 252 21.64 -7.28 -5.62
CA THR A 252 21.60 -7.69 -4.21
C THR A 252 20.24 -8.29 -3.82
N CYS A 253 19.13 -7.66 -4.22
CA CYS A 253 17.77 -8.19 -4.03
C CYS A 253 17.63 -9.57 -4.68
N LEU A 254 18.16 -9.77 -5.89
CA LEU A 254 18.11 -11.06 -6.61
C LEU A 254 18.95 -12.15 -5.93
N ASP A 255 20.16 -11.82 -5.44
CA ASP A 255 21.01 -12.75 -4.71
C ASP A 255 20.35 -13.20 -3.40
N ALA A 256 19.87 -12.24 -2.61
CA ALA A 256 19.21 -12.52 -1.35
C ALA A 256 17.94 -13.38 -1.54
N ARG A 257 17.25 -13.30 -2.69
CA ARG A 257 16.10 -14.17 -3.02
C ARG A 257 16.54 -15.62 -3.23
N ARG A 258 17.70 -15.84 -3.86
CA ARG A 258 18.27 -17.17 -4.04
C ARG A 258 18.66 -17.81 -2.70
N ASN A 259 19.02 -16.98 -1.71
CA ASN A 259 19.49 -17.41 -0.40
C ASN A 259 18.44 -17.28 0.73
N ASN A 260 17.15 -17.06 0.42
CA ASN A 260 16.05 -16.84 1.37
C ASN A 260 16.23 -15.67 2.37
N ALA A 261 17.06 -14.67 2.05
CA ALA A 261 17.33 -13.49 2.88
C ALA A 261 16.71 -12.17 2.33
N ALA A 262 16.04 -12.21 1.18
CA ALA A 262 15.73 -11.03 0.36
C ALA A 262 14.74 -10.01 0.90
N TYR A 263 13.73 -10.45 1.65
CA TYR A 263 12.62 -9.56 2.00
C TYR A 263 13.07 -8.39 2.88
N LEU A 264 14.13 -8.60 3.68
CA LEU A 264 14.58 -7.62 4.66
C LEU A 264 15.31 -6.44 4.00
N GLN A 265 15.90 -6.66 2.82
CA GLN A 265 16.73 -5.67 2.15
C GLN A 265 15.95 -4.83 1.13
N ARG A 266 14.85 -5.37 0.57
CA ARG A 266 14.02 -4.65 -0.41
C ARG A 266 13.43 -3.37 0.19
N ASP A 267 12.84 -3.46 1.39
CA ASP A 267 12.21 -2.30 2.04
C ASP A 267 13.22 -1.23 2.45
N ALA A 268 14.41 -1.65 2.88
CA ALA A 268 15.52 -0.73 3.14
C ALA A 268 15.92 0.03 1.87
N PHE A 269 16.02 -0.66 0.73
CA PHE A 269 16.29 -0.01 -0.55
C PHE A 269 15.15 0.90 -1.02
N MET A 270 13.89 0.50 -0.84
CA MET A 270 12.76 1.40 -1.12
C MET A 270 12.82 2.67 -0.27
N ALA A 271 13.17 2.55 1.01
CA ALA A 271 13.33 3.70 1.90
C ALA A 271 14.51 4.58 1.50
N GLU A 272 15.64 4.00 1.11
CA GLU A 272 16.79 4.71 0.53
C GLU A 272 16.37 5.49 -0.72
N ASN A 273 15.65 4.86 -1.65
CA ASN A 273 15.27 5.44 -2.93
C ASN A 273 14.22 6.54 -2.77
N ALA A 274 13.17 6.30 -1.97
CA ALA A 274 12.17 7.32 -1.66
C ALA A 274 12.79 8.52 -0.93
N SER A 275 13.72 8.27 -0.01
CA SER A 275 14.44 9.34 0.67
C SER A 275 15.32 10.13 -0.29
N TRP A 276 16.06 9.46 -1.17
CA TRP A 276 16.88 10.13 -2.18
C TRP A 276 16.03 11.07 -3.03
N LEU A 277 14.87 10.61 -3.49
CA LEU A 277 13.93 11.40 -4.28
C LEU A 277 13.42 12.63 -3.53
N TYR A 278 13.10 12.48 -2.25
CA TYR A 278 12.66 13.58 -1.40
C TYR A 278 13.77 14.61 -1.17
N ASP A 279 14.98 14.15 -0.83
CA ASP A 279 16.12 15.03 -0.54
C ASP A 279 16.63 15.79 -1.77
N HIS A 280 16.55 15.16 -2.96
CA HIS A 280 17.07 15.72 -4.22
C HIS A 280 16.01 16.46 -5.05
N ALA A 281 14.82 16.70 -4.50
CA ALA A 281 13.74 17.38 -5.21
C ALA A 281 13.97 18.90 -5.45
N GLY A 282 15.06 19.47 -4.89
CA GLY A 282 15.45 20.87 -5.08
C GLY A 282 15.01 21.83 -3.98
N GLU A 283 15.31 23.12 -4.15
CA GLU A 283 15.22 24.18 -3.12
C GLU A 283 13.79 24.51 -2.65
N SER A 284 12.77 24.14 -3.44
CA SER A 284 11.37 24.19 -3.03
C SER A 284 10.87 22.76 -2.78
N GLN A 285 11.41 22.09 -1.75
CA GLN A 285 11.13 20.67 -1.47
C GLN A 285 9.62 20.38 -1.55
N PRO A 286 9.15 19.68 -2.59
CA PRO A 286 7.74 19.37 -2.75
C PRO A 286 7.36 18.26 -1.77
N LYS A 287 6.09 18.24 -1.37
CA LYS A 287 5.57 17.15 -0.56
C LYS A 287 5.43 15.87 -1.42
N MET A 288 5.66 14.73 -0.77
CA MET A 288 5.76 13.41 -1.41
C MET A 288 4.66 12.46 -0.95
N ILE A 289 4.03 11.80 -1.91
CA ILE A 289 3.10 10.69 -1.70
C ILE A 289 3.90 9.40 -1.89
N VAL A 290 3.81 8.47 -0.94
CA VAL A 290 4.42 7.14 -1.01
C VAL A 290 3.30 6.12 -1.17
N TRP A 291 3.15 5.58 -2.38
CA TRP A 291 2.13 4.61 -2.74
C TRP A 291 2.70 3.19 -2.71
N ALA A 292 2.27 2.38 -1.75
CA ALA A 292 2.67 0.98 -1.64
C ALA A 292 1.62 0.17 -0.89
N HIS A 293 1.88 -1.13 -0.72
CA HIS A 293 1.12 -1.99 0.18
C HIS A 293 1.16 -1.50 1.64
N ASP A 294 0.11 -1.81 2.43
CA ASP A 294 0.06 -1.47 3.86
C ASP A 294 1.27 -1.99 4.64
N MET A 295 1.74 -3.20 4.29
CA MET A 295 2.93 -3.82 4.91
C MET A 295 4.22 -3.02 4.72
N HIS A 296 4.29 -2.20 3.66
CA HIS A 296 5.46 -1.37 3.38
C HIS A 296 5.35 -0.02 4.08
N ILE A 297 4.17 0.63 4.07
CA ILE A 297 4.01 1.97 4.64
C ILE A 297 3.79 1.99 6.16
N ALA A 298 3.41 0.87 6.76
CA ALA A 298 3.26 0.75 8.21
C ALA A 298 4.55 1.17 8.95
N ASN A 299 4.43 1.70 10.15
CA ASN A 299 5.56 1.91 11.05
C ASN A 299 5.79 0.65 11.90
N ASN A 300 6.38 -0.39 11.32
CA ASN A 300 6.68 -1.63 12.02
C ASN A 300 7.93 -2.34 11.50
N THR A 301 8.27 -3.46 12.13
CA THR A 301 9.23 -4.39 11.56
C THR A 301 8.52 -5.30 10.56
N SER A 302 9.13 -5.47 9.39
CA SER A 302 8.58 -6.26 8.28
C SER A 302 8.25 -7.68 8.72
N TYR A 303 7.22 -8.23 8.09
CA TYR A 303 6.89 -9.64 8.13
C TYR A 303 7.62 -10.36 6.99
N ASN A 304 8.10 -11.58 7.23
CA ASN A 304 8.49 -12.44 6.12
C ASN A 304 7.23 -12.93 5.38
N LEU A 305 7.40 -13.66 4.27
CA LEU A 305 6.30 -14.31 3.53
C LEU A 305 5.44 -15.28 4.36
N ARG A 306 5.82 -15.56 5.61
CA ARG A 306 5.05 -16.40 6.54
C ARG A 306 4.33 -15.58 7.61
N GLY A 307 4.32 -14.25 7.50
CA GLY A 307 3.69 -13.37 8.47
C GLY A 307 4.48 -13.24 9.78
N GLU A 308 5.75 -13.70 9.82
CA GLU A 308 6.56 -13.67 11.03
C GLU A 308 7.36 -12.38 11.13
N LEU A 309 7.43 -11.78 12.33
CA LEU A 309 8.28 -10.64 12.61
C LEU A 309 9.74 -10.99 12.33
N THR A 310 10.36 -10.23 11.43
CA THR A 310 11.77 -10.45 11.05
C THR A 310 12.74 -9.62 11.89
N GLY A 311 12.23 -8.64 12.65
CA GLY A 311 13.04 -7.69 13.42
C GLY A 311 13.75 -6.63 12.58
N THR A 312 13.54 -6.58 11.26
CA THR A 312 14.06 -5.52 10.38
C THR A 312 12.96 -4.52 10.05
N ASN A 313 13.33 -3.25 9.95
CA ASN A 313 12.38 -2.17 9.72
C ASN A 313 11.90 -2.20 8.26
N ASN A 314 10.58 -2.07 8.07
CA ASN A 314 9.99 -1.89 6.76
C ASN A 314 10.21 -0.45 6.24
N LEU A 315 9.74 -0.16 5.03
CA LEU A 315 9.84 1.17 4.42
C LEU A 315 9.31 2.27 5.35
N GLY A 316 8.10 2.11 5.88
CA GLY A 316 7.42 3.10 6.70
C GLY A 316 8.10 3.35 8.04
N ALA A 317 8.64 2.32 8.70
CA ALA A 317 9.44 2.46 9.91
C ALA A 317 10.75 3.22 9.64
N LEU A 318 11.42 2.97 8.52
CA LEU A 318 12.63 3.70 8.13
C LEU A 318 12.32 5.17 7.79
N LEU A 319 11.23 5.43 7.07
CA LEU A 319 10.76 6.80 6.81
C LEU A 319 10.36 7.51 8.11
N ARG A 320 9.66 6.84 9.03
CA ARG A 320 9.31 7.41 10.34
C ARG A 320 10.54 7.73 11.17
N ALA A 321 11.53 6.83 11.20
CA ALA A 321 12.76 7.02 11.93
C ALA A 321 13.55 8.23 11.39
N ARG A 322 13.53 8.45 10.07
CA ARG A 322 14.27 9.52 9.41
C ARG A 322 13.55 10.88 9.44
N TYR A 323 12.25 10.90 9.19
CA TYR A 323 11.47 12.13 8.97
C TYR A 323 10.53 12.47 10.15
N HIS A 324 10.43 11.59 11.15
CA HIS A 324 9.63 11.80 12.35
C HIS A 324 8.18 12.22 12.04
N GLN A 325 7.75 13.39 12.52
CA GLN A 325 6.40 13.93 12.34
C GLN A 325 6.09 14.35 10.89
N ASN A 326 7.10 14.45 10.02
CA ASN A 326 6.90 14.78 8.61
C ASN A 326 6.40 13.59 7.80
N TYR A 327 6.56 12.36 8.31
CA TYR A 327 6.00 11.15 7.74
C TYR A 327 4.69 10.76 8.42
N LEU A 328 3.64 10.59 7.62
CA LEU A 328 2.34 10.11 8.05
C LEU A 328 1.97 8.85 7.27
N ALA A 329 1.60 7.79 7.98
CA ALA A 329 1.15 6.53 7.41
C ALA A 329 -0.38 6.43 7.48
N LEU A 330 -1.01 6.36 6.31
CA LEU A 330 -2.44 6.09 6.14
C LEU A 330 -2.60 4.69 5.58
N GLY A 331 -3.07 3.76 6.41
CA GLY A 331 -3.33 2.38 6.02
C GLY A 331 -4.79 2.14 5.65
N THR A 332 -5.09 0.95 5.12
CA THR A 332 -6.45 0.56 4.73
C THR A 332 -6.90 -0.74 5.40
N ASP A 333 -8.21 -0.91 5.58
CA ASP A 333 -8.79 -2.18 6.01
C ASP A 333 -10.07 -2.48 5.19
N VAL A 334 -10.21 -3.72 4.72
CA VAL A 334 -11.33 -4.21 3.91
C VAL A 334 -12.10 -5.30 4.63
N TYR A 335 -13.42 -5.25 4.59
CA TYR A 335 -14.27 -6.11 5.43
C TYR A 335 -14.82 -7.35 4.71
N ARG A 336 -15.39 -7.17 3.51
CA ARG A 336 -15.94 -8.28 2.72
C ARG A 336 -15.89 -7.96 1.23
N GLY A 337 -16.01 -9.00 0.41
CA GLY A 337 -16.00 -8.88 -1.03
C GLY A 337 -14.92 -9.75 -1.64
N SER A 338 -14.34 -9.27 -2.74
CA SER A 338 -13.32 -10.01 -3.49
C SER A 338 -12.28 -9.06 -4.08
N TYR A 339 -11.14 -9.61 -4.45
CA TYR A 339 -10.00 -8.89 -5.00
C TYR A 339 -9.31 -9.76 -6.07
N THR A 340 -8.53 -9.11 -6.93
CA THR A 340 -7.71 -9.79 -7.94
C THR A 340 -6.41 -10.27 -7.31
N THR A 341 -6.11 -11.56 -7.46
CA THR A 341 -4.80 -12.17 -7.19
C THR A 341 -4.21 -12.69 -8.49
N TYR A 342 -2.99 -13.23 -8.44
CA TYR A 342 -2.32 -13.74 -9.63
C TYR A 342 -1.75 -15.14 -9.42
N THR A 343 -1.88 -16.00 -10.43
CA THR A 343 -1.47 -17.42 -10.40
C THR A 343 0.01 -17.65 -10.11
N SER A 344 0.85 -16.63 -10.30
CA SER A 344 2.28 -16.67 -10.04
C SER A 344 2.83 -15.26 -9.94
N SER A 345 3.91 -15.08 -9.19
CA SER A 345 4.74 -13.88 -9.21
C SER A 345 5.67 -13.80 -10.43
N SER A 346 5.73 -14.84 -11.29
CA SER A 346 6.52 -14.86 -12.52
C SER A 346 5.79 -14.20 -13.68
N ILE A 347 6.44 -13.21 -14.30
CA ILE A 347 5.89 -12.37 -15.38
C ILE A 347 5.35 -13.17 -16.58
N ASN A 348 5.86 -14.38 -16.82
CA ASN A 348 5.46 -15.25 -17.94
C ASN A 348 4.23 -16.12 -17.65
N SER A 349 3.74 -16.12 -16.42
CA SER A 349 2.58 -16.93 -15.98
C SER A 349 1.63 -16.12 -15.09
N TYR A 350 1.61 -14.80 -15.26
CA TYR A 350 0.73 -13.87 -14.56
C TYR A 350 -0.68 -13.94 -15.15
N LYS A 351 -1.62 -14.61 -14.48
CA LYS A 351 -3.04 -14.58 -14.84
C LYS A 351 -3.88 -14.07 -13.67
N PRO A 352 -4.78 -13.11 -13.90
CA PRO A 352 -5.66 -12.61 -12.84
C PRO A 352 -6.63 -13.71 -12.41
N VAL A 353 -6.83 -13.81 -11.10
CA VAL A 353 -7.77 -14.72 -10.44
C VAL A 353 -8.60 -13.90 -9.46
N GLN A 354 -9.91 -14.10 -9.47
CA GLN A 354 -10.78 -13.47 -8.47
C GLN A 354 -10.73 -14.31 -7.18
N THR A 355 -10.33 -13.68 -6.09
CA THR A 355 -10.24 -14.29 -4.76
C THR A 355 -11.21 -13.61 -3.82
N SER A 356 -11.95 -14.40 -3.04
CA SER A 356 -12.87 -13.86 -2.02
C SER A 356 -12.11 -13.56 -0.74
N LEU A 357 -12.46 -12.46 -0.07
CA LEU A 357 -11.97 -12.18 1.27
C LEU A 357 -12.57 -13.18 2.26
N GLU A 358 -11.74 -13.65 3.20
CA GLU A 358 -12.22 -14.44 4.32
C GLU A 358 -13.16 -13.61 5.22
N ALA A 359 -14.14 -14.27 5.84
CA ALA A 359 -15.02 -13.62 6.79
C ALA A 359 -14.22 -13.13 8.02
N PRO A 360 -14.38 -11.87 8.46
CA PRO A 360 -13.66 -11.34 9.60
C PRO A 360 -13.94 -12.14 10.87
N GLN A 361 -12.87 -12.67 11.49
CA GLN A 361 -12.97 -13.44 12.72
C GLN A 361 -13.18 -12.53 13.93
N ALA A 362 -13.95 -12.97 14.91
CA ALA A 362 -14.18 -12.22 16.15
C ALA A 362 -12.85 -11.90 16.85
N GLY A 363 -12.68 -10.66 17.31
CA GLY A 363 -11.45 -10.21 17.98
C GLY A 363 -10.34 -9.70 17.05
N THR A 364 -10.53 -9.76 15.72
CA THR A 364 -9.69 -9.06 14.74
C THR A 364 -10.01 -7.56 14.71
N TYR A 365 -9.08 -6.75 14.19
CA TYR A 365 -9.34 -5.33 13.91
C TYR A 365 -10.49 -5.18 12.92
N THR A 366 -10.46 -5.93 11.83
CA THR A 366 -11.46 -5.90 10.75
C THR A 366 -12.87 -6.18 11.26
N ALA A 367 -13.06 -7.16 12.16
CA ALA A 367 -14.36 -7.43 12.76
C ALA A 367 -14.88 -6.26 13.60
N VAL A 368 -14.00 -5.59 14.34
CA VAL A 368 -14.37 -4.44 15.17
C VAL A 368 -14.63 -3.20 14.33
N PHE A 369 -13.84 -2.94 13.29
CA PHE A 369 -14.11 -1.85 12.33
C PHE A 369 -15.46 -2.04 11.62
N GLY A 370 -15.81 -3.27 11.27
CA GLY A 370 -17.12 -3.62 10.73
C GLY A 370 -18.32 -3.32 11.63
N SER A 371 -18.13 -3.02 12.93
CA SER A 371 -19.21 -2.66 13.86
C SER A 371 -19.72 -1.23 13.72
N VAL A 372 -19.02 -0.39 12.94
CA VAL A 372 -19.43 0.97 12.62
C VAL A 372 -20.37 0.94 11.42
N ASP A 373 -21.57 1.51 11.56
CA ASP A 373 -22.53 1.58 10.46
C ASP A 373 -22.19 2.73 9.47
N LYS A 374 -21.00 2.63 8.88
CA LYS A 374 -20.54 3.43 7.74
C LYS A 374 -19.81 2.52 6.75
N PRO A 375 -20.09 2.59 5.44
CA PRO A 375 -19.45 1.73 4.45
C PRO A 375 -18.02 2.16 4.13
N LEU A 376 -17.70 3.44 4.35
CA LEU A 376 -16.38 4.01 4.10
C LEU A 376 -16.12 5.14 5.09
N TYR A 377 -15.04 5.03 5.86
CA TYR A 377 -14.66 6.07 6.81
C TYR A 377 -13.17 6.00 7.17
N ALA A 378 -12.63 7.12 7.64
CA ALA A 378 -11.29 7.19 8.22
C ALA A 378 -11.34 7.34 9.75
N LEU A 379 -10.35 6.81 10.46
CA LEU A 379 -10.10 7.07 11.87
C LEU A 379 -8.69 7.61 12.07
N ASP A 380 -8.57 8.73 12.77
CA ASP A 380 -7.28 9.23 13.26
C ASP A 380 -6.92 8.54 14.57
N LEU A 381 -6.07 7.52 14.50
CA LEU A 381 -5.72 6.65 15.63
C LEU A 381 -4.92 7.39 16.70
N ARG A 382 -4.26 8.50 16.33
CA ARG A 382 -3.52 9.36 17.28
C ARG A 382 -4.45 10.11 18.22
N ARG A 383 -5.73 10.26 17.88
CA ARG A 383 -6.75 10.95 18.68
C ARG A 383 -7.53 10.04 19.63
N THR A 384 -7.14 8.76 19.73
CA THR A 384 -7.75 7.82 20.68
C THR A 384 -7.54 8.32 22.12
N PRO A 385 -8.60 8.44 22.95
CA PRO A 385 -8.49 8.90 24.32
C PRO A 385 -7.79 7.86 25.19
N ALA A 386 -7.15 8.33 26.27
CA ALA A 386 -6.57 7.45 27.28
C ALA A 386 -7.63 6.51 27.87
N GLY A 387 -7.18 5.34 28.36
CA GLY A 387 -8.05 4.31 28.92
C GLY A 387 -8.42 3.22 27.91
N PRO A 388 -9.62 2.61 28.01
CA PRO A 388 -9.97 1.40 27.26
C PRO A 388 -9.79 1.53 25.73
N VAL A 389 -10.09 2.70 25.15
CA VAL A 389 -9.97 2.92 23.72
C VAL A 389 -8.51 2.85 23.26
N SER A 390 -7.64 3.72 23.79
CA SER A 390 -6.22 3.66 23.42
C SER A 390 -5.56 2.34 23.82
N ASN A 391 -5.98 1.70 24.92
CA ASN A 391 -5.44 0.39 25.31
C ASN A 391 -5.76 -0.69 24.28
N TRP A 392 -6.98 -0.71 23.74
CA TRP A 392 -7.37 -1.67 22.71
C TRP A 392 -6.59 -1.46 21.40
N PHE A 393 -6.51 -0.23 20.92
CA PHE A 393 -5.75 0.10 19.71
C PHE A 393 -4.22 -0.10 19.84
N ASN A 394 -3.68 -0.04 21.08
CA ASN A 394 -2.28 -0.36 21.38
C ASN A 394 -2.03 -1.87 21.61
N SER A 395 -3.08 -2.67 21.76
CA SER A 395 -2.97 -4.11 22.02
C SER A 395 -2.74 -4.90 20.73
N ALA A 396 -2.19 -6.10 20.87
CA ALA A 396 -1.99 -7.00 19.74
C ALA A 396 -3.33 -7.63 19.33
N HIS A 397 -3.87 -7.21 18.19
CA HIS A 397 -4.99 -7.87 17.50
C HIS A 397 -4.56 -8.23 16.09
N VAL A 398 -5.25 -9.20 15.49
CA VAL A 398 -4.97 -9.63 14.12
C VAL A 398 -5.54 -8.62 13.12
N MET A 399 -4.70 -8.21 12.17
CA MET A 399 -5.08 -7.58 10.91
C MET A 399 -4.60 -8.48 9.77
N ASN A 400 -5.42 -8.64 8.74
CA ASN A 400 -5.05 -9.42 7.56
C ASN A 400 -4.33 -8.53 6.54
N TYR A 401 -3.44 -9.14 5.77
CA TYR A 401 -2.74 -8.52 4.66
C TYR A 401 -2.77 -9.51 3.50
N TYR A 402 -3.06 -9.02 2.30
CA TYR A 402 -3.31 -9.89 1.15
C TYR A 402 -2.26 -9.66 0.06
N GLY A 403 -1.37 -10.64 -0.09
CA GLY A 403 -0.29 -10.58 -1.08
C GLY A 403 -0.79 -10.72 -2.53
N VAL A 404 0.07 -10.36 -3.48
CA VAL A 404 -0.23 -10.41 -4.93
C VAL A 404 -0.62 -11.82 -5.40
N SER A 405 -0.08 -12.87 -4.77
CA SER A 405 -0.36 -14.28 -5.09
C SER A 405 -1.55 -14.86 -4.31
N GLY A 406 -2.31 -14.03 -3.58
CA GLY A 406 -3.41 -14.51 -2.72
C GLY A 406 -2.93 -15.17 -1.42
N GLU A 407 -1.73 -14.82 -0.96
CA GLU A 407 -1.22 -15.23 0.34
C GLU A 407 -1.92 -14.40 1.42
N ASP A 408 -2.64 -15.07 2.32
CA ASP A 408 -3.28 -14.46 3.48
C ASP A 408 -2.27 -14.40 4.63
N LEU A 409 -1.79 -13.19 4.91
CA LEU A 409 -0.90 -12.94 6.04
C LEU A 409 -1.72 -12.35 7.18
N SER A 410 -1.98 -13.17 8.20
CA SER A 410 -2.57 -12.69 9.44
C SER A 410 -1.47 -12.23 10.39
N THR A 411 -1.57 -10.99 10.84
CA THR A 411 -0.53 -10.38 11.63
C THR A 411 -1.09 -9.86 12.95
N PRO A 412 -0.66 -10.40 14.11
CA PRO A 412 -0.96 -9.81 15.39
C PRO A 412 -0.09 -8.57 15.64
N GLY A 413 -0.70 -7.47 16.04
CA GLY A 413 0.03 -6.30 16.54
C GLY A 413 -0.86 -5.09 16.79
N SER A 414 -0.23 -3.93 16.96
CA SER A 414 -0.93 -2.68 17.25
C SER A 414 -1.12 -1.88 15.97
N VAL A 415 -2.38 -1.75 15.52
CA VAL A 415 -2.71 -0.90 14.36
C VAL A 415 -2.35 0.56 14.60
N LYS A 416 -2.41 1.03 15.86
CA LYS A 416 -2.01 2.40 16.25
C LYS A 416 -0.50 2.61 16.23
N HIS A 417 0.32 1.56 16.39
CA HIS A 417 1.76 1.65 16.17
C HIS A 417 2.11 1.65 14.68
N TRP A 418 1.30 0.98 13.85
CA TRP A 418 1.53 0.84 12.42
C TRP A 418 1.09 2.07 11.62
N PHE A 419 -0.08 2.62 11.91
CA PHE A 419 -0.67 3.70 11.11
C PHE A 419 -1.09 4.87 11.99
N ASP A 420 -0.99 6.09 11.45
CA ASP A 420 -1.57 7.28 12.09
C ASP A 420 -3.08 7.35 11.80
N ILE A 421 -3.45 7.00 10.58
CA ILE A 421 -4.82 7.00 10.08
C ILE A 421 -5.10 5.64 9.46
N ILE A 422 -6.29 5.08 9.74
CA ILE A 422 -6.79 3.90 9.02
C ILE A 422 -8.05 4.27 8.25
N VAL A 423 -8.15 3.86 7.00
CA VAL A 423 -9.37 3.98 6.19
C VAL A 423 -10.01 2.62 6.04
N PHE A 424 -11.23 2.48 6.57
CA PHE A 424 -12.01 1.26 6.47
C PHE A 424 -12.93 1.32 5.26
N LEU A 425 -12.97 0.24 4.49
CA LEU A 425 -13.86 0.03 3.35
C LEU A 425 -14.63 -1.28 3.54
N ARG A 426 -15.96 -1.19 3.54
CA ARG A 426 -16.83 -2.33 3.82
C ARG A 426 -16.88 -3.34 2.68
N ASP A 427 -17.05 -2.87 1.46
CA ASP A 427 -17.36 -3.69 0.30
C ASP A 427 -16.28 -3.52 -0.77
N THR A 428 -15.80 -4.65 -1.31
CA THR A 428 -14.75 -4.69 -2.33
C THR A 428 -15.08 -5.54 -3.53
N THR A 429 -14.58 -5.13 -4.68
CA THR A 429 -14.62 -5.89 -5.94
C THR A 429 -13.23 -6.03 -6.56
N PRO A 430 -13.02 -7.04 -7.42
CA PRO A 430 -11.74 -7.25 -8.08
C PRO A 430 -11.42 -6.08 -9.02
N SER A 431 -10.17 -5.62 -8.99
CA SER A 431 -9.64 -4.62 -9.91
C SER A 431 -9.82 -5.03 -11.37
N HIS A 432 -9.99 -4.03 -12.24
CA HIS A 432 -10.22 -4.26 -13.67
C HIS A 432 -8.89 -4.50 -14.40
N SER A 433 -8.34 -5.70 -14.25
CA SER A 433 -7.10 -6.14 -14.91
C SER A 433 -7.19 -6.04 -16.44
N LEU A 434 -6.12 -5.53 -17.06
CA LEU A 434 -5.93 -5.48 -18.50
C LEU A 434 -5.19 -6.71 -19.05
N LEU A 435 -4.64 -7.54 -18.16
CA LEU A 435 -4.07 -8.84 -18.51
C LEU A 435 -5.18 -9.82 -18.92
N LYS A 436 -4.90 -10.62 -19.95
CA LYS A 436 -5.83 -11.58 -20.55
C LYS A 436 -5.50 -13.02 -20.16
#